data_AF-A0A953IC57-F1
#
_entry.id   AF-A0A953IC57-F1
#
_cell.length_a   1.000
_cell.length_b   1.000
_cell.length_c   1.000
_cell.angle_alpha   90.00
_cell.angle_beta   90.00
_cell.angle_gamma   90.00
#
_symmetry.space_group_name_H-M   'P 1'
#
loop_
_entity.id
_entity.type
_entity.pdbx_description
1 polymer ?
#
loop_
_entity_poly.entity_id
_entity_poly.type
_entity_poly.pdbx_seq_one_letter_code
_entity_poly.pdbx_strand_id
1 'polypeptide(L)'
;EGSKVYLTQGTTYTLRELLEALILESANDAAVAIAIFLGGSEEAFVRQMNQEARALGLTDTQFRNPHGLDEDGHYSSARDLARLGRVAMADPVYREIAGTEWLTFPWPEMETTREIYNRNLLIQRMPEATGVKNGYTEAALFTLVGSAEANGREVIGVLLGNPDKEQMYADMERLLRHGLYDFSLTTVLSAGDLPGADGRLEEPLRAWLREGDEVEIAYRRPLPGEEWPEGTVAVVEALVDGRVIAHQPVLAPVTASAQAEPPAHSDGGSGKPPGAGAAAWHRRAGVWMATGAALCGAVIATDRLQARRRQRRFRRHSADRLSASD
;
A
#
# COMPACT_ATOMS: atom_id res chain seq x y z
N GLU A 1 17.05 11.72 17.31
CA GLU A 1 18.17 12.45 16.67
C GLU A 1 17.89 12.61 15.17
N GLY A 2 18.87 12.93 14.34
CA GLY A 2 18.72 13.00 12.88
C GLY A 2 17.90 14.19 12.36
N SER A 3 17.28 14.00 11.19
CA SER A 3 16.48 15.00 10.48
C SER A 3 15.20 15.36 11.24
N LYS A 4 14.77 16.62 11.17
CA LYS A 4 13.71 17.18 12.01
C LYS A 4 13.16 18.48 11.45
N VAL A 5 11.91 18.80 11.80
CA VAL A 5 11.28 20.11 11.54
C VAL A 5 11.21 21.00 12.79
N TYR A 6 11.89 20.62 13.87
CA TYR A 6 12.00 21.40 15.12
C TYR A 6 10.64 21.64 15.79
N LEU A 7 9.79 20.61 15.83
CA LEU A 7 8.53 20.66 16.59
C LEU A 7 8.83 20.94 18.06
N THR A 8 8.08 21.85 18.71
CA THR A 8 8.22 22.10 20.15
C THR A 8 7.00 21.61 20.95
N GLN A 9 7.20 21.47 22.27
CA GLN A 9 6.18 20.98 23.17
C GLN A 9 5.08 22.03 23.40
N GLY A 10 3.84 21.69 23.08
CA GLY A 10 2.66 22.54 23.25
C GLY A 10 2.08 23.05 21.92
N THR A 11 2.87 23.06 20.85
CA THR A 11 2.42 23.40 19.50
C THR A 11 1.48 22.33 18.95
N THR A 12 0.43 22.77 18.26
CA THR A 12 -0.54 21.88 17.59
C THR A 12 -0.32 21.92 16.08
N TYR A 13 -0.18 20.74 15.49
CA TYR A 13 -0.09 20.52 14.04
C TYR A 13 -1.21 19.57 13.60
N THR A 14 -1.65 19.66 12.35
CA THR A 14 -2.53 18.63 11.77
C THR A 14 -1.74 17.36 11.43
N LEU A 15 -2.44 16.23 11.33
CA LEU A 15 -1.83 14.97 10.90
C LEU A 15 -1.27 15.05 9.47
N ARG A 16 -1.81 15.94 8.61
CA ARG A 16 -1.30 16.14 7.24
C ARG A 16 0.02 16.91 7.27
N GLU A 17 0.11 18.01 8.02
CA GLU A 17 1.39 18.74 8.23
C GLU A 17 2.48 17.81 8.77
N LEU A 18 2.17 16.98 9.77
CA LEU A 18 3.14 16.02 10.29
C LEU A 18 3.57 14.98 9.23
N LEU A 19 2.67 14.53 8.35
CA LEU A 19 3.01 13.66 7.22
C LEU A 19 3.85 14.39 6.15
N GLU A 20 3.55 15.66 5.86
CA GLU A 20 4.32 16.51 4.95
C GLU A 20 5.77 16.67 5.42
N ALA A 21 5.98 17.07 6.68
CA ALA A 21 7.30 17.12 7.31
C ALA A 21 8.02 15.76 7.31
N LEU A 22 7.29 14.69 7.61
CA LEU A 22 7.81 13.32 7.66
C LEU A 22 8.30 12.82 6.28
N ILE A 23 7.56 13.11 5.22
CA ILE A 23 7.81 12.59 3.87
C ILE A 23 8.85 13.44 3.15
N LEU A 24 8.72 14.78 3.17
CA LEU A 24 9.65 15.68 2.48
C LEU A 24 10.99 15.75 3.23
N GLU A 25 10.97 16.18 4.50
CA GLU A 25 12.18 16.44 5.30
C GLU A 25 12.73 15.21 6.02
N SER A 26 12.07 14.05 5.90
CA SER A 26 12.41 12.85 6.66
C SER A 26 12.36 13.08 8.18
N ALA A 27 11.41 13.89 8.65
CA ALA A 27 11.44 14.46 9.99
C ALA A 27 11.12 13.44 11.10
N ASN A 28 12.13 13.15 11.93
CA ASN A 28 12.06 12.16 13.00
C ASN A 28 11.19 12.64 14.18
N ASP A 29 11.16 13.93 14.46
CA ASP A 29 10.27 14.54 15.44
C ASP A 29 8.79 14.41 15.02
N ALA A 30 8.49 14.60 13.73
CA ALA A 30 7.15 14.32 13.19
C ALA A 30 6.81 12.81 13.25
N ALA A 31 7.75 11.92 12.96
CA ALA A 31 7.56 10.47 13.09
C ALA A 31 7.17 10.06 14.53
N VAL A 32 7.88 10.58 15.53
CA VAL A 32 7.59 10.35 16.95
C VAL A 32 6.23 10.94 17.35
N ALA A 33 5.93 12.17 16.92
CA ALA A 33 4.65 12.81 17.20
C ALA A 33 3.45 12.02 16.65
N ILE A 34 3.53 11.54 15.40
CA ILE A 34 2.50 10.68 14.80
C ILE A 34 2.42 9.34 15.52
N ALA A 35 3.58 8.72 15.84
CA ALA A 35 3.62 7.44 16.55
C ALA A 35 2.92 7.51 17.92
N ILE A 36 3.18 8.56 18.70
CA ILE A 36 2.51 8.78 19.98
C ILE A 36 1.02 9.09 19.78
N PHE A 37 0.65 9.92 18.79
CA PHE A 37 -0.74 10.29 18.53
C PHE A 37 -1.63 9.11 18.08
N LEU A 38 -1.10 8.22 17.23
CA LEU A 38 -1.83 7.06 16.71
C LEU A 38 -1.69 5.82 17.59
N GLY A 39 -0.50 5.60 18.16
CA GLY A 39 -0.17 4.44 18.97
C GLY A 39 -0.47 4.56 20.47
N GLY A 40 -0.48 5.79 21.00
CA GLY A 40 -0.47 6.07 22.44
C GLY A 40 0.94 6.02 23.07
N SER A 41 1.88 5.31 22.43
CA SER A 41 3.32 5.35 22.70
C SER A 41 4.09 4.87 21.47
N GLU A 42 5.40 5.12 21.40
CA GLU A 42 6.22 4.67 20.29
C GLU A 42 6.28 3.14 20.18
N GLU A 43 6.42 2.42 21.29
CA GLU A 43 6.44 0.95 21.28
C GLU A 43 5.07 0.38 20.91
N ALA A 44 3.98 1.07 21.27
CA ALA A 44 2.63 0.72 20.85
C ALA A 44 2.38 0.96 19.36
N PHE A 45 2.99 2.01 18.79
CA PHE A 45 2.98 2.25 17.36
C PHE A 45 3.88 1.26 16.61
N VAL A 46 5.10 1.00 17.09
CA VAL A 46 6.00 -0.03 16.54
C VAL A 46 5.35 -1.40 16.55
N ARG A 47 4.55 -1.75 17.58
CA ARG A 47 3.73 -2.98 17.57
C ARG A 47 2.64 -2.97 16.49
N GLN A 48 2.13 -1.82 16.06
CA GLN A 48 1.15 -1.66 14.97
C GLN A 48 1.80 -1.63 13.59
N MET A 49 2.88 -0.87 13.40
CA MET A 49 3.73 -0.92 12.21
C MET A 49 4.19 -2.37 11.96
N ASN A 50 4.60 -3.06 13.03
CA ASN A 50 4.77 -4.51 13.00
C ASN A 50 3.43 -5.13 12.54
N GLN A 51 2.32 -5.08 13.29
CA GLN A 51 1.08 -5.78 12.92
C GLN A 51 0.60 -5.65 11.47
N GLU A 52 0.75 -4.49 10.84
CA GLU A 52 0.36 -4.30 9.44
C GLU A 52 1.09 -5.26 8.49
N ALA A 53 2.40 -5.41 8.61
CA ALA A 53 3.13 -5.80 7.41
C ALA A 53 3.34 -7.31 7.18
N ARG A 54 3.08 -8.22 8.15
CA ARG A 54 2.88 -9.67 7.86
C ARG A 54 1.42 -9.92 7.46
N ALA A 55 0.52 -8.94 7.63
CA ALA A 55 -0.79 -8.95 6.95
C ALA A 55 -0.65 -8.51 5.49
N LEU A 56 0.27 -7.56 5.19
CA LEU A 56 0.74 -7.27 3.83
C LEU A 56 1.67 -8.36 3.23
N GLY A 57 1.90 -9.48 3.94
CA GLY A 57 2.70 -10.60 3.46
C GLY A 57 4.20 -10.31 3.29
N LEU A 58 4.71 -9.26 3.93
CA LEU A 58 6.13 -8.91 3.98
C LEU A 58 6.80 -9.84 5.00
N THR A 59 7.96 -10.42 4.68
CA THR A 59 8.49 -11.60 5.41
C THR A 59 9.86 -11.41 6.01
N ASP A 60 10.74 -10.66 5.36
CA ASP A 60 12.19 -10.68 5.60
C ASP A 60 12.66 -9.45 6.41
N THR A 61 11.89 -9.15 7.47
CA THR A 61 11.49 -7.76 7.70
C THR A 61 10.98 -7.55 9.18
N GLN A 62 11.69 -6.81 10.08
CA GLN A 62 11.32 -6.50 11.53
C GLN A 62 11.50 -5.01 12.04
N PHE A 63 10.49 -4.41 12.74
CA PHE A 63 10.38 -2.96 13.14
C PHE A 63 10.76 -2.76 14.61
N ARG A 64 11.33 -1.58 14.91
CA ARG A 64 11.92 -1.24 16.21
C ARG A 64 11.60 0.17 16.74
N ASN A 65 11.68 1.17 15.87
CA ASN A 65 11.33 2.58 16.13
C ASN A 65 10.42 3.16 15.02
N PRO A 66 9.84 4.36 15.14
CA PRO A 66 8.97 4.92 14.09
C PRO A 66 9.74 5.66 12.97
N HIS A 67 11.03 5.93 13.16
CA HIS A 67 11.75 6.97 12.40
C HIS A 67 12.91 6.47 11.51
N GLY A 68 13.29 5.18 11.56
CA GLY A 68 14.33 4.65 10.66
C GLY A 68 15.77 4.95 11.11
N LEU A 69 16.02 5.12 12.41
CA LEU A 69 17.39 5.18 12.94
C LEU A 69 17.87 3.78 13.35
N ASP A 70 19.18 3.55 13.24
CA ASP A 70 19.81 2.25 13.49
C ASP A 70 19.49 1.69 14.89
N GLU A 71 19.01 0.44 14.94
CA GLU A 71 18.63 -0.25 16.18
C GLU A 71 18.69 -1.78 15.98
N ASP A 72 19.03 -2.55 17.02
CA ASP A 72 19.24 -4.00 16.86
C ASP A 72 17.96 -4.75 16.44
N GLY A 73 18.07 -5.47 15.32
CA GLY A 73 16.94 -6.19 14.71
C GLY A 73 15.95 -5.28 13.97
N HIS A 74 16.44 -4.17 13.43
CA HIS A 74 15.79 -3.26 12.48
C HIS A 74 16.22 -3.65 11.04
N TYR A 75 15.40 -4.37 10.29
CA TYR A 75 15.81 -4.88 8.95
C TYR A 75 14.65 -5.09 7.99
N SER A 76 14.89 -5.05 6.67
CA SER A 76 13.91 -5.35 5.62
C SER A 76 14.55 -5.80 4.30
N SER A 77 13.75 -6.34 3.37
CA SER A 77 14.19 -6.76 2.03
C SER A 77 13.68 -5.86 0.89
N ALA A 78 14.45 -5.73 -0.19
CA ALA A 78 14.05 -4.92 -1.35
C ALA A 78 12.71 -5.34 -1.98
N ARG A 79 12.38 -6.64 -1.94
CA ARG A 79 11.07 -7.19 -2.35
C ARG A 79 9.92 -6.61 -1.52
N ASP A 80 10.11 -6.57 -0.21
CA ASP A 80 9.09 -6.14 0.73
C ASP A 80 8.94 -4.62 0.75
N LEU A 81 10.03 -3.89 0.55
CA LEU A 81 9.98 -2.44 0.32
C LEU A 81 9.23 -2.08 -0.98
N ALA A 82 9.42 -2.84 -2.06
CA ALA A 82 8.66 -2.63 -3.30
C ALA A 82 7.16 -2.89 -3.12
N ARG A 83 6.80 -3.92 -2.35
CA ARG A 83 5.40 -4.21 -1.98
C ARG A 83 4.81 -3.11 -1.11
N LEU A 84 5.51 -2.62 -0.09
CA LEU A 84 5.03 -1.52 0.75
C LEU A 84 4.91 -0.21 -0.05
N GLY A 85 5.88 0.09 -0.92
CA GLY A 85 5.82 1.22 -1.84
C GLY A 85 4.55 1.19 -2.69
N ARG A 86 4.20 0.02 -3.24
CA ARG A 86 2.95 -0.16 -4.03
C ARG A 86 1.70 0.06 -3.19
N VAL A 87 1.68 -0.40 -1.94
CA VAL A 87 0.55 -0.19 -1.01
C VAL A 87 0.42 1.28 -0.63
N ALA A 88 1.53 1.98 -0.40
CA ALA A 88 1.53 3.40 -0.05
C ALA A 88 1.14 4.28 -1.25
N MET A 89 1.69 4.05 -2.44
CA MET A 89 1.36 4.81 -3.66
C MET A 89 -0.08 4.60 -4.17
N ALA A 90 -0.76 3.54 -3.71
CA ALA A 90 -2.20 3.36 -3.95
C ALA A 90 -3.09 4.31 -3.12
N ASP A 91 -2.53 4.99 -2.10
CA ASP A 91 -3.24 6.04 -1.38
C ASP A 91 -3.01 7.42 -2.04
N PRO A 92 -4.09 8.18 -2.34
CA PRO A 92 -3.97 9.45 -3.05
C PRO A 92 -3.30 10.54 -2.21
N VAL A 93 -3.42 10.53 -0.88
CA VAL A 93 -2.81 11.53 0.00
C VAL A 93 -1.32 11.25 0.15
N TYR A 94 -0.90 9.98 0.26
CA TYR A 94 0.53 9.65 0.20
C TYR A 94 1.14 10.01 -1.16
N ARG A 95 0.47 9.66 -2.28
CA ARG A 95 0.93 9.99 -3.64
C ARG A 95 1.12 11.50 -3.82
N GLU A 96 0.15 12.31 -3.38
CA GLU A 96 0.23 13.78 -3.45
C GLU A 96 1.47 14.31 -2.69
N ILE A 97 1.65 13.91 -1.43
CA ILE A 97 2.75 14.42 -0.60
C ILE A 97 4.11 13.87 -1.07
N ALA A 98 4.21 12.60 -1.47
CA ALA A 98 5.45 12.00 -1.94
C ALA A 98 5.93 12.55 -3.29
N GLY A 99 5.00 12.97 -4.16
CA GLY A 99 5.27 13.66 -5.43
C GLY A 99 5.46 15.17 -5.31
N THR A 100 5.17 15.79 -4.16
CA THR A 100 5.36 17.23 -3.96
C THR A 100 6.84 17.57 -3.86
N GLU A 101 7.32 18.56 -4.62
CA GLU A 101 8.73 18.99 -4.61
C GLU A 101 9.09 19.80 -3.36
N TRP A 102 8.24 20.77 -2.99
CA TRP A 102 8.38 21.60 -1.80
C TRP A 102 7.02 22.17 -1.39
N LEU A 103 6.87 22.61 -0.14
CA LEU A 103 5.65 23.30 0.32
C LEU A 103 5.93 24.26 1.49
N THR A 104 4.97 25.16 1.74
CA THR A 104 4.97 26.09 2.87
C THR A 104 4.41 25.41 4.13
N PHE A 105 5.27 25.15 5.10
CA PHE A 105 4.97 24.51 6.38
C PHE A 105 4.78 25.55 7.50
N PRO A 106 3.77 25.40 8.38
CA PRO A 106 3.53 26.32 9.49
C PRO A 106 4.64 26.26 10.55
N TRP A 107 5.02 27.39 11.14
CA TRP A 107 5.98 27.46 12.24
C TRP A 107 5.43 28.35 13.37
N PRO A 108 4.43 27.87 14.13
CA PRO A 108 3.67 28.70 15.08
C PRO A 108 4.53 29.31 16.19
N GLU A 109 5.61 28.64 16.61
CA GLU A 109 6.57 29.14 17.61
C GLU A 109 7.27 30.44 17.20
N MET A 110 7.37 30.67 15.89
CA MET A 110 8.01 31.83 15.29
C MET A 110 6.98 32.78 14.64
N GLU A 111 5.68 32.57 14.93
CA GLU A 111 4.53 33.30 14.39
C GLU A 111 4.52 33.41 12.84
N THR A 112 5.07 32.41 12.16
CA THR A 112 5.37 32.47 10.71
C THR A 112 5.21 31.11 10.02
N THR A 113 5.69 31.02 8.77
CA THR A 113 5.84 29.78 7.99
C THR A 113 7.28 29.65 7.50
N ARG A 114 7.63 28.48 6.95
CA ARG A 114 8.88 28.25 6.22
C ARG A 114 8.63 27.31 5.05
N GLU A 115 9.55 27.27 4.10
CA GLU A 115 9.57 26.23 3.08
C GLU A 115 10.16 24.94 3.66
N ILE A 116 9.63 23.80 3.23
CA ILE A 116 10.23 22.46 3.41
C ILE A 116 10.35 21.77 2.05
N TYR A 117 11.41 20.99 1.86
CA TYR A 117 11.81 20.46 0.56
C TYR A 117 11.86 18.94 0.54
N ASN A 118 11.45 18.34 -0.57
CA ASN A 118 11.48 16.90 -0.75
C ASN A 118 12.91 16.41 -0.94
N ARG A 119 13.42 15.66 0.03
CA ARG A 119 14.78 15.13 0.01
C ARG A 119 14.97 14.00 -1.00
N ASN A 120 13.88 13.48 -1.61
CA ASN A 120 13.93 12.55 -2.72
C ASN A 120 14.18 13.29 -4.04
N LEU A 121 15.46 13.48 -4.39
CA LEU A 121 15.88 14.22 -5.59
C LEU A 121 15.37 13.60 -6.91
N LEU A 122 14.85 12.38 -6.89
CA LEU A 122 14.23 11.73 -8.05
C LEU A 122 13.09 12.59 -8.64
N ILE A 123 12.31 13.29 -7.78
CA ILE A 123 11.24 14.21 -8.18
C ILE A 123 11.75 15.35 -9.07
N GLN A 124 12.97 15.84 -8.84
CA GLN A 124 13.59 16.91 -9.62
C GLN A 124 14.36 16.40 -10.85
N ARG A 125 14.78 15.13 -10.83
CA ARG A 125 15.71 14.54 -11.83
C ARG A 125 14.99 13.79 -12.95
N MET A 126 13.81 13.24 -12.68
CA MET A 126 13.09 12.36 -13.59
C MET A 126 11.63 12.85 -13.73
N PRO A 127 11.25 13.46 -14.87
CA PRO A 127 9.88 13.99 -15.09
C PRO A 127 8.75 12.97 -14.92
N GLU A 128 9.07 11.68 -15.03
CA GLU A 128 8.15 10.56 -14.83
C GLU A 128 7.99 10.16 -13.34
N ALA A 129 8.76 10.73 -12.41
CA ALA A 129 8.80 10.28 -11.02
C ALA A 129 7.55 10.68 -10.20
N THR A 130 7.03 9.72 -9.43
CA THR A 130 5.86 9.91 -8.54
C THR A 130 6.20 9.82 -7.05
N GLY A 131 7.45 9.47 -6.69
CA GLY A 131 7.99 9.66 -5.33
C GLY A 131 8.43 8.39 -4.59
N VAL A 132 7.64 7.96 -3.62
CA VAL A 132 8.00 7.14 -2.44
C VAL A 132 9.00 7.84 -1.49
N LYS A 133 10.24 7.35 -1.29
CA LYS A 133 11.15 7.90 -0.25
C LYS A 133 12.61 7.42 -0.33
N ASN A 134 13.55 8.31 0.01
CA ASN A 134 14.98 8.01 0.22
C ASN A 134 15.36 7.82 1.71
N GLY A 135 16.50 7.20 2.00
CA GLY A 135 17.05 7.03 3.35
C GLY A 135 18.58 6.99 3.38
N TYR A 136 19.13 7.23 4.58
CA TYR A 136 20.56 7.05 4.88
C TYR A 136 20.76 6.81 6.38
N THR A 137 21.55 5.80 6.73
CA THR A 137 22.16 5.61 8.05
C THR A 137 23.58 5.06 7.88
N GLU A 138 24.38 4.96 8.96
CA GLU A 138 25.73 4.39 8.87
C GLU A 138 25.70 2.88 8.57
N ALA A 139 24.70 2.16 9.09
CA ALA A 139 24.55 0.73 8.82
C ALA A 139 23.86 0.42 7.47
N ALA A 140 22.91 1.25 7.02
CA ALA A 140 22.13 1.01 5.80
C ALA A 140 22.74 1.62 4.53
N LEU A 141 23.67 2.57 4.67
CA LEU A 141 24.18 3.44 3.60
C LEU A 141 23.02 4.14 2.84
N PHE A 142 23.23 4.58 1.60
CA PHE A 142 22.17 5.22 0.83
C PHE A 142 21.14 4.20 0.33
N THR A 143 19.87 4.48 0.64
CA THR A 143 18.71 3.67 0.26
C THR A 143 17.67 4.52 -0.47
N LEU A 144 16.97 3.92 -1.43
CA LEU A 144 15.92 4.59 -2.18
C LEU A 144 14.86 3.57 -2.61
N VAL A 145 13.61 3.85 -2.25
CA VAL A 145 12.45 3.35 -3.00
C VAL A 145 11.96 4.51 -3.85
N GLY A 146 11.89 4.30 -5.16
CA GLY A 146 11.40 5.28 -6.13
C GLY A 146 10.21 4.72 -6.88
N SER A 147 9.22 5.56 -7.18
CA SER A 147 8.14 5.24 -8.13
C SER A 147 8.18 6.19 -9.32
N ALA A 148 7.76 5.70 -10.48
CA ALA A 148 7.60 6.50 -11.69
C ALA A 148 6.45 5.97 -12.56
N GLU A 149 5.78 6.86 -13.28
CA GLU A 149 4.62 6.58 -14.11
C GLU A 149 4.78 7.19 -15.52
N ALA A 150 4.55 6.38 -16.56
CA ALA A 150 4.47 6.84 -17.94
C ALA A 150 3.49 5.96 -18.75
N ASN A 151 2.78 6.55 -19.71
CA ASN A 151 1.91 5.83 -20.65
C ASN A 151 0.86 4.89 -20.00
N GLY A 152 0.37 5.23 -18.81
CA GLY A 152 -0.58 4.39 -18.05
C GLY A 152 0.05 3.19 -17.34
N ARG A 153 1.38 3.16 -17.20
CA ARG A 153 2.15 2.18 -16.43
C ARG A 153 2.88 2.88 -15.29
N GLU A 154 2.65 2.43 -14.06
CA GLU A 154 3.49 2.77 -12.91
C GLU A 154 4.46 1.62 -12.59
N VAL A 155 5.68 1.96 -12.19
CA VAL A 155 6.70 1.03 -11.70
C VAL A 155 7.33 1.53 -10.41
N ILE A 156 7.87 0.59 -9.62
CA ILE A 156 8.54 0.87 -8.35
C ILE A 156 9.89 0.15 -8.33
N GLY A 157 10.96 0.92 -8.16
CA GLY A 157 12.33 0.45 -8.02
C GLY A 157 12.80 0.55 -6.57
N VAL A 158 13.71 -0.34 -6.16
CA VAL A 158 14.31 -0.34 -4.82
C VAL A 158 15.81 -0.58 -4.93
N LEU A 159 16.61 0.31 -4.33
CA LEU A 159 18.05 0.18 -4.19
C LEU A 159 18.44 0.32 -2.71
N LEU A 160 19.34 -0.53 -2.23
CA LEU A 160 19.77 -0.62 -0.82
C LEU A 160 21.29 -0.75 -0.73
N GLY A 161 21.90 -0.23 0.33
CA GLY A 161 23.33 -0.42 0.61
C GLY A 161 24.27 0.31 -0.34
N ASN A 162 23.83 1.40 -0.99
CA ASN A 162 24.66 2.13 -1.94
C ASN A 162 25.68 3.00 -1.19
N PRO A 163 26.99 2.91 -1.47
CA PRO A 163 27.99 3.73 -0.81
C PRO A 163 28.03 5.18 -1.33
N ASP A 164 27.50 5.43 -2.54
CA ASP A 164 27.42 6.75 -3.15
C ASP A 164 25.98 7.17 -3.46
N LYS A 165 25.66 8.43 -3.17
CA LYS A 165 24.33 9.02 -3.30
C LYS A 165 23.95 9.30 -4.75
N GLU A 166 24.87 9.78 -5.56
CA GLU A 166 24.59 10.22 -6.93
C GLU A 166 24.51 9.03 -7.88
N GLN A 167 25.35 8.01 -7.68
CA GLN A 167 25.25 6.71 -8.33
C GLN A 167 23.92 6.03 -8.00
N MET A 168 23.46 6.06 -6.75
CA MET A 168 22.14 5.51 -6.36
C MET A 168 20.99 6.16 -7.15
N TYR A 169 20.99 7.49 -7.32
CA TYR A 169 19.95 8.15 -8.12
C TYR A 169 20.09 7.79 -9.61
N ALA A 170 21.30 7.78 -10.16
CA ALA A 170 21.53 7.41 -11.56
C ALA A 170 21.11 5.96 -11.89
N ASP A 171 21.38 4.99 -11.00
CA ASP A 171 20.90 3.62 -11.17
C ASP A 171 19.40 3.49 -10.91
N MET A 172 18.80 4.32 -10.05
CA MET A 172 17.33 4.35 -9.88
C MET A 172 16.63 4.90 -11.12
N GLU A 173 17.12 6.01 -11.70
CA GLU A 173 16.64 6.54 -12.98
C GLU A 173 16.73 5.48 -14.08
N ARG A 174 17.85 4.75 -14.17
CA ARG A 174 18.04 3.67 -15.15
C ARG A 174 17.13 2.48 -14.90
N LEU A 175 16.93 2.06 -13.65
CA LEU A 175 16.05 0.97 -13.24
C LEU A 175 14.57 1.30 -13.53
N LEU A 176 14.13 2.52 -13.23
CA LEU A 176 12.77 2.97 -13.48
C LEU A 176 12.52 3.16 -14.98
N ARG A 177 13.48 3.69 -15.75
CA ARG A 177 13.36 3.78 -17.22
C ARG A 177 13.29 2.40 -17.89
N HIS A 178 14.15 1.46 -17.50
CA HIS A 178 14.05 0.06 -17.93
C HIS A 178 12.69 -0.54 -17.57
N GLY A 179 12.24 -0.31 -16.33
CA GLY A 179 10.92 -0.74 -15.86
C GLY A 179 9.76 -0.15 -16.65
N LEU A 180 9.83 1.11 -17.09
CA LEU A 180 8.77 1.78 -17.85
C LEU A 180 8.75 1.37 -19.33
N TYR A 181 9.90 1.42 -20.01
CA TYR A 181 9.97 1.50 -21.48
C TYR A 181 10.38 0.21 -22.18
N ASP A 182 11.14 -0.67 -21.52
CA ASP A 182 11.71 -1.86 -22.20
C ASP A 182 10.70 -3.02 -22.33
N PHE A 183 9.48 -2.87 -21.78
CA PHE A 183 8.40 -3.86 -21.87
C PHE A 183 7.11 -3.23 -22.41
N SER A 184 6.34 -3.99 -23.17
CA SER A 184 5.01 -3.62 -23.70
C SER A 184 3.91 -4.48 -23.06
N LEU A 185 2.67 -3.95 -22.98
CA LEU A 185 1.53 -4.69 -22.44
C LEU A 185 0.89 -5.54 -23.54
N THR A 186 1.22 -6.83 -23.56
CA THR A 186 0.78 -7.78 -24.59
C THR A 186 -0.39 -8.64 -24.08
N THR A 187 -1.42 -8.85 -24.90
CA THR A 187 -2.41 -9.92 -24.67
C THR A 187 -1.75 -11.27 -24.91
N VAL A 188 -1.57 -12.07 -23.86
CA VAL A 188 -0.95 -13.40 -23.93
C VAL A 188 -1.98 -14.52 -24.04
N LEU A 189 -3.22 -14.28 -23.61
CA LEU A 189 -4.36 -15.17 -23.85
C LEU A 189 -5.65 -14.35 -23.99
N SER A 190 -6.43 -14.62 -25.04
CA SER A 190 -7.70 -13.94 -25.31
C SER A 190 -8.79 -14.26 -24.28
N ALA A 191 -9.74 -13.35 -24.11
CA ALA A 191 -11.01 -13.63 -23.43
C ALA A 191 -11.83 -14.68 -24.21
N GLY A 192 -12.71 -15.39 -23.51
CA GLY A 192 -13.56 -16.45 -24.07
C GLY A 192 -13.41 -17.79 -23.36
N ASP A 193 -14.01 -18.83 -23.93
CA ASP A 193 -14.00 -20.18 -23.36
C ASP A 193 -12.61 -20.84 -23.48
N LEU A 194 -12.22 -21.58 -22.45
CA LEU A 194 -10.96 -22.32 -22.34
C LEU A 194 -11.24 -23.83 -22.16
N PRO A 195 -11.36 -24.61 -23.27
CA PRO A 195 -11.68 -26.04 -23.20
C PRO A 195 -10.66 -26.90 -22.43
N GLY A 196 -9.44 -26.40 -22.21
CA GLY A 196 -8.42 -27.08 -21.40
C GLY A 196 -8.54 -26.86 -19.88
N ALA A 197 -9.50 -26.05 -19.44
CA ALA A 197 -9.68 -25.66 -18.03
C ALA A 197 -11.15 -25.74 -17.55
N ASP A 198 -12.05 -26.35 -18.33
CA ASP A 198 -13.50 -26.47 -18.07
C ASP A 198 -14.16 -25.15 -17.63
N GLY A 199 -13.76 -24.04 -18.26
CA GLY A 199 -14.12 -22.69 -17.84
C GLY A 199 -13.86 -21.63 -18.89
N ARG A 200 -13.92 -20.36 -18.51
CA ARG A 200 -13.75 -19.20 -19.39
C ARG A 200 -12.99 -18.05 -18.73
N LEU A 201 -12.45 -17.18 -19.56
CA LEU A 201 -11.97 -15.85 -19.18
C LEU A 201 -13.02 -14.80 -19.56
N GLU A 202 -13.24 -13.84 -18.66
CA GLU A 202 -14.09 -12.67 -18.94
C GLU A 202 -13.30 -11.59 -19.69
N GLU A 203 -12.06 -11.33 -19.25
CA GLU A 203 -11.13 -10.36 -19.83
C GLU A 203 -9.86 -11.04 -20.36
N PRO A 204 -9.17 -10.48 -21.36
CA PRO A 204 -7.94 -11.08 -21.90
C PRO A 204 -6.80 -10.99 -20.90
N LEU A 205 -6.11 -12.11 -20.67
CA LEU A 205 -4.90 -12.12 -19.85
C LEU A 205 -3.82 -11.31 -20.56
N ARG A 206 -3.32 -10.27 -19.88
CA ARG A 206 -2.26 -9.39 -20.37
C ARG A 206 -1.05 -9.45 -19.45
N ALA A 207 0.14 -9.38 -20.05
CA ALA A 207 1.41 -9.36 -19.34
C ALA A 207 2.33 -8.27 -19.90
N TRP A 208 3.27 -7.78 -19.09
CA TRP A 208 4.33 -6.87 -19.54
C TRP A 208 5.51 -7.70 -20.06
N LEU A 209 5.77 -7.66 -21.37
CA LEU A 209 6.80 -8.45 -22.06
C LEU A 209 7.83 -7.55 -22.75
N ARG A 210 9.10 -7.96 -22.71
CA ARG A 210 10.19 -7.42 -23.53
C ARG A 210 10.21 -8.11 -24.90
N GLU A 211 10.95 -7.53 -25.84
CA GLU A 211 11.25 -8.20 -27.10
C GLU A 211 12.05 -9.50 -26.83
N GLY A 212 11.54 -10.64 -27.28
CA GLY A 212 12.16 -11.95 -27.10
C GLY A 212 11.76 -12.73 -25.83
N ASP A 213 10.89 -12.20 -24.96
CA ASP A 213 10.34 -12.99 -23.84
C ASP A 213 9.38 -14.09 -24.37
N GLU A 214 9.75 -15.37 -24.23
CA GLU A 214 8.88 -16.50 -24.57
C GLU A 214 7.89 -16.79 -23.44
N VAL A 215 6.58 -16.87 -23.75
CA VAL A 215 5.51 -17.03 -22.76
C VAL A 215 4.96 -18.45 -22.73
N GLU A 216 5.07 -19.10 -21.57
CA GLU A 216 4.34 -20.32 -21.23
C GLU A 216 2.99 -19.97 -20.59
N ILE A 217 1.92 -20.70 -20.95
CA ILE A 217 0.61 -20.59 -20.30
C ILE A 217 0.34 -21.87 -19.51
N ALA A 218 0.22 -21.74 -18.19
CA ALA A 218 -0.10 -22.83 -17.27
C ALA A 218 -1.49 -22.66 -16.64
N TYR A 219 -2.07 -23.77 -16.21
CA TYR A 219 -3.33 -23.80 -15.47
C TYR A 219 -3.14 -24.58 -14.17
N ARG A 220 -3.62 -24.03 -13.06
CA ARG A 220 -3.65 -24.70 -11.75
C ARG A 220 -4.98 -24.55 -11.06
N ARG A 221 -5.20 -25.32 -10.00
CA ARG A 221 -6.34 -25.09 -9.09
C ARG A 221 -6.03 -23.91 -8.14
N PRO A 222 -7.05 -23.19 -7.66
CA PRO A 222 -6.92 -22.30 -6.51
C PRO A 222 -6.30 -23.03 -5.31
N LEU A 223 -5.39 -22.37 -4.60
CA LEU A 223 -4.71 -22.92 -3.43
C LEU A 223 -5.45 -22.53 -2.13
N PRO A 224 -5.41 -23.36 -1.07
CA PRO A 224 -6.06 -23.05 0.20
C PRO A 224 -5.54 -21.73 0.81
N GLY A 225 -6.43 -20.75 0.95
CA GLY A 225 -6.09 -19.42 1.48
C GLY A 225 -5.83 -18.35 0.42
N GLU A 226 -5.93 -18.66 -0.87
CA GLU A 226 -6.08 -17.62 -1.90
C GLU A 226 -7.54 -17.12 -1.93
N GLU A 227 -7.73 -15.80 -2.08
CA GLU A 227 -9.05 -15.20 -2.33
C GLU A 227 -9.24 -14.96 -3.83
N TRP A 228 -10.24 -15.61 -4.42
CA TRP A 228 -10.63 -15.51 -5.83
C TRP A 228 -12.14 -15.26 -5.95
N PRO A 229 -12.65 -14.75 -7.08
CA PRO A 229 -14.09 -14.60 -7.32
C PRO A 229 -14.86 -15.92 -7.18
N GLU A 230 -16.12 -15.83 -6.77
CA GLU A 230 -17.03 -16.98 -6.73
C GLU A 230 -17.19 -17.57 -8.15
N GLY A 231 -17.24 -18.90 -8.24
CA GLY A 231 -17.27 -19.61 -9.52
C GLY A 231 -15.89 -19.83 -10.18
N THR A 232 -14.78 -19.43 -9.56
CA THR A 232 -13.42 -19.76 -10.06
C THR A 232 -13.18 -21.28 -10.05
N VAL A 233 -12.92 -21.87 -11.21
CA VAL A 233 -12.61 -23.32 -11.39
C VAL A 233 -11.12 -23.59 -11.49
N ALA A 234 -10.36 -22.65 -12.06
CA ALA A 234 -8.90 -22.71 -12.19
C ALA A 234 -8.30 -21.31 -12.09
N VAL A 235 -6.97 -21.23 -11.94
CA VAL A 235 -6.18 -20.02 -12.13
C VAL A 235 -5.34 -20.24 -13.38
N VAL A 236 -5.38 -19.29 -14.32
CA VAL A 236 -4.44 -19.25 -15.45
C VAL A 236 -3.26 -18.39 -15.07
N GLU A 237 -2.06 -18.86 -15.39
CA GLU A 237 -0.79 -18.18 -15.11
C GLU A 237 0.02 -18.08 -16.40
N ALA A 238 0.51 -16.88 -16.71
CA ALA A 238 1.46 -16.64 -17.79
C ALA A 238 2.86 -16.54 -17.19
N LEU A 239 3.81 -17.30 -17.74
CA LEU A 239 5.17 -17.42 -17.23
C LEU A 239 6.20 -17.05 -18.28
N VAL A 240 7.31 -16.44 -17.84
CA VAL A 240 8.56 -16.25 -18.60
C VAL A 240 9.69 -16.76 -17.71
N ASP A 241 10.63 -17.52 -18.27
CA ASP A 241 11.72 -18.19 -17.52
C ASP A 241 11.21 -19.02 -16.30
N GLY A 242 10.03 -19.64 -16.42
CA GLY A 242 9.38 -20.38 -15.33
C GLY A 242 8.89 -19.51 -14.16
N ARG A 243 8.77 -18.19 -14.34
CA ARG A 243 8.26 -17.23 -13.34
C ARG A 243 6.92 -16.68 -13.77
N VAL A 244 5.90 -16.78 -12.92
CA VAL A 244 4.60 -16.15 -13.15
C VAL A 244 4.74 -14.63 -13.21
N ILE A 245 4.36 -14.03 -14.35
CA ILE A 245 4.38 -12.59 -14.59
C ILE A 245 2.98 -11.97 -14.67
N ALA A 246 1.96 -12.77 -14.96
CA ALA A 246 0.55 -12.38 -14.89
C ALA A 246 -0.31 -13.62 -14.54
N HIS A 247 -1.42 -13.40 -13.83
CA HIS A 247 -2.38 -14.46 -13.51
C HIS A 247 -3.78 -13.91 -13.31
N GLN A 248 -4.81 -14.74 -13.57
CA GLN A 248 -6.21 -14.36 -13.34
C GLN A 248 -7.10 -15.62 -13.15
N PRO A 249 -8.29 -15.49 -12.54
CA PRO A 249 -9.20 -16.62 -12.38
C PRO A 249 -9.79 -17.04 -13.73
N VAL A 250 -9.96 -18.35 -13.90
CA VAL A 250 -10.83 -18.96 -14.90
C VAL A 250 -12.16 -19.27 -14.21
N LEU A 251 -13.25 -18.70 -14.68
CA LEU A 251 -14.58 -18.91 -14.11
C LEU A 251 -15.28 -20.10 -14.78
N ALA A 252 -16.21 -20.73 -14.07
CA ALA A 252 -17.10 -21.73 -14.67
C ALA A 252 -17.84 -21.16 -15.91
N PRO A 253 -18.14 -21.97 -16.94
CA PRO A 253 -18.93 -21.51 -18.07
C PRO A 253 -20.34 -21.12 -17.58
N VAL A 254 -20.88 -20.03 -18.10
CA VAL A 254 -22.27 -19.64 -17.78
C VAL A 254 -23.21 -20.62 -18.47
N THR A 255 -23.61 -21.67 -17.74
CA THR A 255 -24.62 -22.63 -18.21
C THR A 255 -25.91 -21.88 -18.53
N ALA A 256 -26.38 -21.98 -19.77
CA ALA A 256 -27.58 -21.32 -20.27
C ALA A 256 -28.87 -21.98 -19.72
N SER A 257 -29.08 -21.88 -18.40
CA SER A 257 -30.11 -22.63 -17.67
C SER A 257 -30.70 -21.87 -16.48
N ALA A 258 -31.01 -20.58 -16.66
CA ALA A 258 -32.01 -19.87 -15.85
C ALA A 258 -32.52 -18.62 -16.59
N GLN A 259 -33.66 -18.73 -17.26
CA GLN A 259 -34.51 -17.55 -17.45
C GLN A 259 -35.17 -17.26 -16.10
N ALA A 260 -34.70 -16.22 -15.40
CA ALA A 260 -35.32 -15.81 -14.15
C ALA A 260 -36.66 -15.14 -14.43
N GLU A 261 -37.77 -15.86 -14.19
CA GLU A 261 -39.08 -15.23 -14.07
C GLU A 261 -39.05 -14.19 -12.93
N PRO A 262 -39.70 -13.02 -13.09
CA PRO A 262 -39.76 -12.03 -12.02
C PRO A 262 -40.55 -12.59 -10.83
N PRO A 263 -40.05 -12.47 -9.59
CA PRO A 263 -40.67 -13.10 -8.43
C PRO A 263 -42.03 -12.46 -8.12
N ALA A 264 -43.06 -13.30 -7.95
CA ALA A 264 -44.37 -12.86 -7.49
C ALA A 264 -44.34 -12.44 -6.01
N HIS A 265 -45.06 -11.36 -5.68
CA HIS A 265 -45.24 -10.92 -4.29
C HIS A 265 -46.12 -11.90 -3.50
N SER A 266 -45.67 -12.28 -2.30
CA SER A 266 -46.55 -12.74 -1.20
C SER A 266 -45.89 -12.47 0.15
N ASP A 267 -46.70 -12.10 1.14
CA ASP A 267 -46.25 -11.67 2.47
C ASP A 267 -46.10 -12.81 3.49
N GLY A 268 -45.29 -12.56 4.52
CA GLY A 268 -45.55 -13.05 5.88
C GLY A 268 -44.81 -14.31 6.33
N GLY A 269 -43.93 -14.16 7.32
CA GLY A 269 -43.31 -15.30 8.01
C GLY A 269 -42.30 -14.86 9.08
N SER A 270 -42.73 -14.73 10.34
CA SER A 270 -41.86 -14.34 11.46
C SER A 270 -41.16 -15.55 12.10
N GLY A 271 -39.83 -15.48 12.26
CA GLY A 271 -39.06 -16.54 12.94
C GLY A 271 -37.63 -16.13 13.31
N LYS A 272 -37.25 -16.35 14.58
CA LYS A 272 -35.91 -16.12 15.15
C LYS A 272 -35.84 -16.67 16.59
N PRO A 273 -34.66 -17.01 17.17
CA PRO A 273 -33.40 -17.54 16.63
C PRO A 273 -33.30 -19.07 16.93
N PRO A 274 -32.12 -19.75 16.91
CA PRO A 274 -30.99 -19.55 17.83
C PRO A 274 -29.68 -19.18 17.10
N GLY A 275 -28.58 -18.99 17.83
CA GLY A 275 -27.32 -18.46 17.27
C GLY A 275 -26.07 -19.31 17.51
N ALA A 276 -25.17 -19.25 16.54
CA ALA A 276 -23.73 -19.55 16.55
C ALA A 276 -23.10 -18.71 15.41
N GLY A 277 -21.79 -18.44 15.33
CA GLY A 277 -20.64 -18.74 16.19
C GLY A 277 -19.34 -18.37 15.44
N ALA A 278 -18.24 -18.07 16.15
CA ALA A 278 -16.98 -17.49 15.63
C ALA A 278 -17.12 -16.06 15.01
N ALA A 279 -16.31 -15.06 15.32
CA ALA A 279 -15.09 -14.94 16.16
C ALA A 279 -13.78 -15.53 15.59
N ALA A 280 -13.38 -15.02 14.42
CA ALA A 280 -12.01 -14.98 13.90
C ALA A 280 -11.90 -13.71 12.99
N TRP A 281 -10.74 -13.17 12.60
CA TRP A 281 -9.36 -13.69 12.64
C TRP A 281 -8.37 -12.66 13.22
N HIS A 282 -7.31 -13.14 13.87
CA HIS A 282 -6.21 -12.33 14.41
C HIS A 282 -4.84 -12.88 13.96
N ARG A 283 -3.82 -12.00 13.96
CA ARG A 283 -2.37 -12.25 13.69
C ARG A 283 -2.07 -12.26 12.18
N ARG A 284 -1.00 -11.62 11.66
CA ARG A 284 0.41 -11.55 12.15
C ARG A 284 1.13 -10.24 11.68
N ALA A 285 2.33 -9.95 12.22
CA ALA A 285 3.07 -8.66 12.15
C ALA A 285 4.49 -8.53 11.47
N GLY A 286 4.68 -7.68 10.44
CA GLY A 286 5.91 -6.89 10.10
C GLY A 286 6.34 -6.78 8.61
N VAL A 287 6.96 -5.72 8.01
CA VAL A 287 7.61 -4.44 8.46
C VAL A 287 8.13 -3.47 7.31
N TRP A 288 8.68 -2.26 7.64
CA TRP A 288 9.53 -1.20 6.97
C TRP A 288 9.29 -0.90 5.47
N MET A 289 9.52 0.31 4.92
CA MET A 289 10.23 1.51 5.41
C MET A 289 9.45 2.48 6.29
N ALA A 290 10.15 3.04 7.27
CA ALA A 290 9.98 4.40 7.75
C ALA A 290 10.93 5.31 6.95
N THR A 291 10.68 6.61 6.79
CA THR A 291 9.66 7.42 7.45
C THR A 291 8.32 7.46 6.71
N GLY A 292 8.28 7.67 5.39
CA GLY A 292 7.02 7.94 4.68
C GLY A 292 6.02 6.77 4.62
N ALA A 293 6.40 5.67 3.98
CA ALA A 293 5.46 4.65 3.52
C ALA A 293 4.70 3.92 4.65
N ALA A 294 5.39 3.46 5.70
CA ALA A 294 4.76 2.74 6.80
C ALA A 294 3.84 3.61 7.67
N LEU A 295 4.18 4.90 7.82
CA LEU A 295 3.38 5.84 8.59
C LEU A 295 2.08 6.20 7.85
N CYS A 296 2.11 6.37 6.52
CA CYS A 296 0.86 6.49 5.76
C CYS A 296 0.00 5.21 5.81
N GLY A 297 0.58 4.01 5.70
CA GLY A 297 -0.14 2.76 5.92
C GLY A 297 -0.88 2.72 7.26
N ALA A 298 -0.21 3.12 8.35
CA ALA A 298 -0.82 3.22 9.67
C ALA A 298 -1.90 4.34 9.76
N VAL A 299 -1.68 5.50 9.12
CA VAL A 299 -2.67 6.58 9.08
C VAL A 299 -3.97 6.10 8.41
N ILE A 300 -3.89 5.41 7.27
CA ILE A 300 -5.05 4.86 6.54
C ILE A 300 -5.85 3.87 7.41
N ALA A 301 -5.16 3.03 8.18
CA ALA A 301 -5.80 2.14 9.15
C ALA A 301 -6.52 2.92 10.26
N THR A 302 -5.92 4.02 10.76
CA THR A 302 -6.53 4.83 11.83
C THR A 302 -7.69 5.71 11.39
N ASP A 303 -7.70 6.29 10.18
CA ASP A 303 -8.86 7.06 9.72
C ASP A 303 -10.10 6.15 9.57
N ARG A 304 -9.93 4.93 9.02
CA ARG A 304 -10.99 3.91 8.97
C ARG A 304 -11.53 3.55 10.37
N LEU A 305 -10.69 3.59 11.41
CA LEU A 305 -11.11 3.43 12.82
C LEU A 305 -11.83 4.69 13.36
N GLN A 306 -11.37 5.90 13.01
CA GLN A 306 -12.01 7.15 13.43
C GLN A 306 -13.36 7.39 12.76
N ALA A 307 -13.50 7.12 11.45
CA ALA A 307 -14.77 7.17 10.72
C ALA A 307 -15.83 6.25 11.35
N ARG A 308 -15.45 5.00 11.70
CA ARG A 308 -16.31 4.05 12.42
C ARG A 308 -16.70 4.53 13.82
N ARG A 309 -15.80 5.24 14.53
CA ARG A 309 -16.13 5.91 15.81
C ARG A 309 -17.09 7.10 15.62
N ARG A 310 -16.90 7.93 14.59
CA ARG A 310 -17.80 9.06 14.26
C ARG A 310 -19.22 8.58 13.92
N GLN A 311 -19.36 7.58 13.05
CA GLN A 311 -20.67 6.97 12.72
C GLN A 311 -21.39 6.40 13.95
N ARG A 312 -20.67 5.72 14.86
CA ARG A 312 -21.25 5.20 16.12
C ARG A 312 -21.67 6.30 17.09
N ARG A 313 -20.97 7.44 17.11
CA ARG A 313 -21.35 8.61 17.93
C ARG A 313 -22.59 9.31 17.37
N PHE A 314 -22.66 9.48 16.04
CA PHE A 314 -23.80 10.07 15.35
C PHE A 314 -25.08 9.24 15.57
N ARG A 315 -25.04 7.92 15.35
CA ARG A 315 -26.20 7.03 15.56
C ARG A 315 -26.73 7.03 17.01
N ARG A 316 -25.90 7.28 18.03
CA ARG A 316 -26.37 7.47 19.41
C ARG A 316 -27.12 8.79 19.55
N HIS A 317 -26.52 9.92 19.17
CA HIS A 317 -27.20 11.22 19.22
C HIS A 317 -28.45 11.34 18.35
N SER A 318 -28.60 10.53 17.29
CA SER A 318 -29.86 10.41 16.56
C SER A 318 -30.94 9.65 17.36
N ALA A 319 -30.57 8.58 18.06
CA ALA A 319 -31.49 7.81 18.90
C ALA A 319 -31.92 8.60 20.15
N ASP A 320 -30.96 9.20 20.86
CA ASP A 320 -31.18 9.98 22.09
C ASP A 320 -32.15 11.17 21.88
N ARG A 321 -32.29 11.65 20.63
CA ARG A 321 -33.23 12.73 20.24
C ARG A 321 -34.61 12.24 19.80
N LEU A 322 -34.73 10.98 19.38
CA LEU A 322 -36.01 10.36 18.99
C LEU A 322 -36.72 9.74 20.21
N SER A 323 -35.98 9.35 21.25
CA SER A 323 -36.53 8.92 22.54
C SER A 323 -36.76 10.08 23.53
N ALA A 324 -36.82 11.32 23.03
CA ALA A 324 -37.03 12.55 23.81
C ALA A 324 -38.14 13.43 23.20
N SER A 325 -38.96 12.83 22.33
CA SER A 325 -40.05 13.46 21.58
C SER A 325 -41.38 12.69 21.65
N ASP A 326 -41.45 11.68 22.52
CA ASP A 326 -42.64 10.93 22.95
C ASP A 326 -42.86 11.18 24.45
#